data_AF-A0A285BJB4-F1
#
_entry.id   AF-A0A285BJB4-F1
#
_cell.length_a   1.000
_cell.length_b   1.000
_cell.length_c   1.000
_cell.angle_alpha   90.00
_cell.angle_beta   90.00
_cell.angle_gamma   90.00
#
_symmetry.space_group_name_H-M   'P 1'
#
loop_
_entity.id
_entity.type
_entity.pdbx_description
1 polymer ?
#
loop_
_entity_poly.entity_id
_entity_poly.type
_entity_poly.pdbx_seq_one_letter_code
_entity_poly.pdbx_strand_id
1 'polypeptide(L)' 'MIVFGPDTSRCLGRSVGINNIPPKICSDACVYCQRKTSKIQIKREAYNNVEYIVREVSKIYSHISHNNICVAS' A
#
# COMPACT_ATOMS: atom_id res chain seq x y z
N MET A 1 6.47 -2.91 -5.26
CA MET A 1 6.61 -3.28 -3.84
C MET A 1 5.38 -2.81 -3.10
N ILE A 2 4.75 -3.69 -2.30
CA ILE A 2 3.54 -3.37 -1.51
C ILE A 2 3.90 -2.69 -0.17
N VAL A 3 5.06 -3.02 0.39
CA VAL A 3 5.61 -2.35 1.56
C VAL A 3 6.98 -1.76 1.18
N PHE A 4 7.25 -0.54 1.62
CA PHE A 4 8.48 0.20 1.31
C PHE A 4 8.96 1.01 2.52
N GLY A 5 10.27 1.29 2.57
CA GLY A 5 10.90 1.94 3.73
C GLY A 5 11.69 0.94 4.61
N PRO A 6 12.40 1.41 5.64
CA PRO A 6 12.09 2.56 6.50
C PRO A 6 12.49 3.91 5.90
N ASP A 7 11.54 4.83 5.85
CA ASP A 7 11.72 6.18 5.34
C ASP A 7 11.71 7.20 6.46
N THR A 8 12.47 8.28 6.32
CA THR A 8 12.48 9.37 7.30
C THR A 8 11.25 10.23 7.09
N SER A 9 10.25 10.06 7.96
CA SER A 9 9.03 10.87 7.94
C SER A 9 9.21 12.13 8.77
N ARG A 10 8.88 13.28 8.20
CA ARG A 10 8.92 14.57 8.94
C ARG A 10 7.99 14.57 10.15
N CYS A 11 6.85 13.90 10.08
CA CYS A 11 5.86 13.87 11.18
C CYS A 11 6.12 12.72 12.16
N LEU A 12 6.61 11.58 11.68
CA LEU A 12 6.71 10.34 12.47
C LEU A 12 8.15 9.95 12.82
N GLY A 13 9.15 10.71 12.35
CA GLY A 13 10.57 10.40 12.47
C GLY A 13 10.99 9.25 11.56
N ARG A 14 10.46 8.05 11.82
CA ARG A 14 10.68 6.85 11.00
C ARG A 14 9.36 6.17 10.69
N SER A 15 9.15 5.86 9.41
CA SER A 15 7.94 5.17 8.99
C SER A 15 8.20 4.12 7.93
N VAL A 16 7.30 3.13 7.88
CA VAL A 16 7.21 2.17 6.78
C VAL A 16 5.92 2.49 6.02
N GLY A 17 6.04 2.62 4.71
CA GLY A 17 4.92 2.90 3.82
C GLY A 17 4.30 1.61 3.28
N ILE A 18 2.96 1.58 3.20
CA ILE A 18 2.21 0.46 2.60
C ILE A 18 1.42 0.97 1.39
N ASN A 19 1.81 0.57 0.18
CA ASN A 19 1.04 0.82 -1.03
C ASN A 19 0.16 -0.39 -1.36
N ASN A 20 -1.05 -0.38 -0.81
CA ASN A 20 -2.06 -1.41 -1.05
C ASN A 20 -3.06 -1.04 -2.18
N ILE A 21 -2.87 0.11 -2.83
CA ILE A 21 -3.83 0.62 -3.80
C ILE A 21 -3.38 0.17 -5.19
N PRO A 22 -4.18 -0.66 -5.90
CA PRO A 22 -3.83 -1.02 -7.27
C PRO A 22 -3.89 0.22 -8.17
N PRO A 23 -3.31 0.15 -9.38
CA PRO A 23 -3.64 1.11 -10.44
C PRO A 23 -5.17 1.19 -10.63
N LYS A 24 -5.65 2.24 -11.30
CA LYS A 24 -7.09 2.54 -11.38
C LYS A 24 -7.91 1.35 -11.88
N ILE A 25 -8.70 0.74 -10.99
CA ILE A 25 -9.70 -0.28 -11.28
C ILE A 25 -11.07 0.32 -10.97
N CYS A 26 -11.98 0.32 -11.95
CA CYS A 26 -13.30 0.94 -11.82
C CYS A 26 -14.33 0.13 -12.60
N SER A 27 -15.62 0.31 -12.30
CA SER A 27 -16.72 -0.31 -13.03
C SER A 27 -16.86 0.21 -14.46
N ASP A 28 -16.22 1.34 -14.81
CA ASP A 28 -16.33 1.94 -16.14
C ASP A 28 -15.11 2.82 -16.52
N ALA A 29 -14.97 3.09 -17.81
CA ALA A 29 -13.93 3.92 -18.44
C ALA A 29 -14.44 5.35 -18.73
N CYS A 30 -14.95 6.02 -17.70
CA CYS A 30 -15.51 7.37 -17.80
C CYS A 30 -14.60 8.38 -18.53
N VAL A 31 -15.18 9.14 -19.47
CA VAL A 31 -14.49 10.17 -20.29
C VAL A 31 -13.88 11.32 -19.47
N TYR A 32 -14.34 11.53 -18.24
CA TYR A 32 -13.81 12.57 -17.35
C TYR A 32 -12.58 12.13 -16.55
N CYS A 33 -12.27 10.83 -16.51
CA CYS A 33 -11.14 10.35 -15.73
C CYS A 33 -9.80 10.64 -16.42
N GLN A 34 -8.94 11.39 -15.73
CA GLN A 34 -7.58 11.73 -16.18
C GLN A 34 -6.64 10.51 -16.33
N ARG A 35 -6.99 9.37 -15.70
CA ARG A 35 -6.27 8.10 -15.82
C ARG A 35 -7.13 7.04 -16.47
N LYS A 36 -6.55 6.29 -17.41
CA LYS A 36 -7.17 5.11 -18.02
C LYS A 36 -7.33 4.01 -16.96
N THR A 37 -8.45 3.29 -17.01
CA THR A 37 -8.66 2.14 -16.13
C THR A 37 -7.78 0.98 -16.60
N SER A 38 -7.08 0.31 -15.67
CA SER A 38 -6.25 -0.87 -16.00
C SER A 38 -7.10 -2.14 -16.07
N LYS A 39 -8.24 -2.17 -15.37
CA LYS A 39 -9.19 -3.28 -15.36
C LYS A 39 -10.59 -2.72 -15.10
N ILE A 40 -11.58 -3.19 -15.86
CA ILE A 40 -12.98 -2.91 -15.57
C ILE A 40 -13.47 -3.97 -14.60
N GLN A 41 -14.03 -3.54 -13.46
CA GLN A 41 -14.47 -4.45 -12.42
C GLN A 41 -15.70 -3.91 -11.68
N ILE A 42 -16.75 -4.72 -11.68
CA ILE A 42 -18.05 -4.37 -11.08
C ILE A 42 -18.23 -5.03 -9.71
N LYS A 43 -17.64 -6.22 -9.51
CA LYS A 43 -17.73 -6.96 -8.26
C LYS A 43 -16.69 -6.47 -7.26
N ARG A 44 -17.12 -6.32 -6.00
CA ARG A 44 -16.22 -6.05 -4.87
C ARG A 44 -15.38 -7.29 -4.58
N GLU A 45 -14.08 -7.10 -4.49
CA GLU A 45 -13.11 -8.12 -4.08
C GLU A 45 -11.97 -7.44 -3.29
N ALA A 46 -11.22 -8.22 -2.52
CA ALA A 46 -10.02 -7.71 -1.87
C ALA A 46 -8.90 -7.52 -2.91
N TYR A 47 -8.27 -6.34 -2.95
CA TYR A 47 -7.20 -6.06 -3.91
C TYR A 47 -5.89 -6.77 -3.58
N ASN A 48 -5.54 -6.85 -2.30
CA ASN A 48 -4.47 -7.70 -1.80
C ASN A 48 -4.93 -8.46 -0.57
N ASN A 49 -4.31 -9.61 -0.36
CA ASN A 49 -4.50 -10.42 0.82
C ASN A 49 -3.87 -9.73 2.05
N VAL A 50 -4.59 -9.70 3.17
CA VAL A 50 -4.15 -9.00 4.40
C VAL A 50 -2.97 -9.71 5.04
N GLU A 51 -2.99 -11.05 5.08
CA GLU A 51 -1.90 -11.86 5.64
C GLU A 51 -0.59 -11.64 4.89
N TYR A 52 -0.66 -11.44 3.56
CA TYR A 52 0.48 -11.08 2.74
C TYR A 52 1.07 -9.72 3.17
N ILE A 53 0.23 -8.69 3.34
CA ILE A 53 0.69 -7.35 3.76
C ILE A 53 1.36 -7.43 5.13
N VAL A 54 0.73 -8.09 6.11
CA VAL A 54 1.27 -8.26 7.47
C VAL A 54 2.63 -8.95 7.42
N ARG A 55 2.77 -10.02 6.62
CA ARG A 55 4.04 -10.74 6.48
C ARG A 55 5.14 -9.85 5.91
N GLU A 56 4.84 -9.02 4.91
CA GLU A 56 5.83 -8.11 4.33
C GLU A 56 6.23 -7.00 5.31
N VAL A 57 5.29 -6.46 6.09
CA VAL A 57 5.60 -5.50 7.16
C VAL A 57 6.49 -6.14 8.24
N SER A 58 6.15 -7.34 8.70
CA SER A 58 6.92 -8.06 9.72
C SER A 58 8.37 -8.32 9.31
N LYS A 59 8.63 -8.60 8.03
CA LYS A 59 10.01 -8.75 7.53
C LYS A 59 10.82 -7.47 7.75
N ILE A 60 10.25 -6.32 7.44
CA ILE A 60 10.93 -5.03 7.61
C ILE A 60 11.16 -4.74 9.10
N TYR A 61 10.16 -5.03 9.95
CA TYR A 61 10.30 -4.88 11.41
C TYR A 61 11.41 -5.77 11.99
N SER A 62 11.54 -7.03 11.56
CA SER A 62 12.61 -7.93 12.05
C SER A 62 14.02 -7.41 11.75
N HIS A 63 14.19 -6.61 10.70
CA HIS A 63 15.50 -6.05 10.32
C HIS A 63 15.82 -4.71 11.01
N ILE A 64 14.89 -4.14 11.78
CA ILE A 64 15.09 -2.83 12.42
C ILE A 64 15.05 -2.99 13.94
N SER A 65 16.14 -2.63 14.62
CA SER A 65 16.24 -2.72 16.08
C SER A 65 15.26 -1.74 16.77
N HIS A 66 14.21 -2.27 17.39
CA HIS A 66 13.36 -1.77 18.51
C HIS A 66 13.00 -0.26 18.62
N ASN A 67 13.26 0.57 17.63
CA ASN A 67 12.86 1.97 17.65
C ASN A 67 11.42 2.12 17.16
N ASN A 68 10.65 3.01 17.81
CA ASN A 68 9.26 3.34 17.53
C ASN A 68 9.03 3.71 16.05
N ILE A 69 8.80 2.70 15.21
CA ILE A 69 8.47 2.88 13.79
C ILE A 69 6.95 2.93 13.67
N CYS A 70 6.47 3.97 13.01
CA CYS A 70 5.06 4.12 12.70
C CYS A 70 4.77 3.56 11.30
N VAL A 71 3.63 2.90 11.14
CA VAL A 71 3.16 2.44 9.83
C VAL A 71 2.31 3.54 9.21
N ALA A 72 2.63 3.91 7.97
CA ALA A 72 1.87 4.88 7.18
C ALA A 72 1.30 4.18 5.93
N SER A 73 0.04 4.46 5.64
CA SER A 73 -0.72 3.92 4.50
C SER A 73 -1.00 4.99 3.47
#